data_AF-A0A3P7M0U6-F1
#
_entry.id   AF-A0A3P7M0U6-F1
#
_cell.length_a   1.000
_cell.length_b   1.000
_cell.length_c   1.000
_cell.angle_alpha   90.00
_cell.angle_beta   90.00
_cell.angle_gamma   90.00
#
_symmetry.space_group_name_H-M   'P 1'
#
loop_
_entity.id
_entity.type
_entity.pdbx_description
1 polymer ?
#
loop_
_entity_poly.entity_id
_entity_poly.type
_entity_poly.pdbx_seq_one_letter_code
_entity_poly.pdbx_strand_id
1 'polypeptide(L)'
;MSVDLEHPAPKFADLPLVDIYKWLCEGTALVENKSTQVVPLAPINFLQELDRVTQEVVSAVIEGQRSTPVGHFIVITCHQPSENKVVVKKYRTLAELTRVRRQFINMSKSNPIDSKSKIASLFINYLNSNA
;
A
#
# COMPACT_ATOMS: atom_id res chain seq x y z
N MET A 1 -43.91 -30.42 -5.75
CA MET A 1 -42.98 -29.53 -6.47
C MET A 1 -42.55 -28.46 -5.49
N SER A 2 -41.34 -28.58 -4.95
CA SER A 2 -40.72 -27.58 -4.08
C SER A 2 -40.28 -26.41 -4.95
N VAL A 3 -40.93 -25.26 -4.79
CA VAL A 3 -40.56 -24.04 -5.48
C VAL A 3 -39.36 -23.46 -4.74
N ASP A 4 -38.22 -23.36 -5.42
CA ASP A 4 -37.04 -22.66 -4.91
C ASP A 4 -37.39 -21.19 -4.62
N LEU A 5 -37.33 -20.80 -3.35
CA LEU A 5 -37.65 -19.46 -2.87
C LEU A 5 -36.47 -18.48 -2.91
N GLU A 6 -35.30 -18.90 -3.38
CA GLU A 6 -34.10 -18.06 -3.25
C GLU A 6 -34.14 -16.82 -4.16
N HIS A 7 -34.89 -16.83 -5.26
CA HIS A 7 -34.96 -15.71 -6.20
C HIS A 7 -36.40 -15.48 -6.69
N PRO A 8 -37.21 -14.63 -6.02
CA PRO A 8 -38.57 -14.34 -6.45
C PRO A 8 -38.58 -13.69 -7.84
N ALA A 9 -39.55 -14.06 -8.68
CA ALA A 9 -39.74 -13.48 -10.01
C ALA A 9 -39.82 -11.93 -9.91
N PRO A 10 -39.34 -11.17 -10.92
CA PRO A 10 -39.15 -9.71 -10.85
C PRO A 10 -40.42 -8.89 -10.55
N LYS A 11 -41.61 -9.52 -10.59
CA LYS A 11 -42.88 -8.92 -10.18
C LYS A 11 -43.11 -8.88 -8.66
N PHE A 12 -42.37 -9.69 -7.90
CA PHE A 12 -42.47 -9.81 -6.43
C PHE A 12 -41.15 -9.48 -5.73
N ALA A 13 -40.21 -8.86 -6.44
CA ALA A 13 -38.99 -8.37 -5.83
C ALA A 13 -39.35 -7.21 -4.89
N ASP A 14 -38.96 -7.32 -3.62
CA ASP A 14 -39.13 -6.25 -2.65
C ASP A 14 -37.99 -5.24 -2.89
N LEU A 15 -38.32 -4.08 -3.45
CA LEU A 15 -37.32 -3.04 -3.72
C LEU A 15 -37.14 -2.17 -2.48
N PRO A 16 -35.89 -1.91 -2.05
CA PRO A 16 -35.60 -1.03 -0.92
C PRO A 16 -35.76 0.44 -1.31
N LEU A 17 -37.01 0.85 -1.55
CA LEU A 17 -37.37 2.21 -1.99
C LEU A 17 -37.00 3.27 -0.96
N VAL A 18 -37.05 2.92 0.33
CA VAL A 18 -36.66 3.81 1.43
C VAL A 18 -35.17 4.13 1.37
N ASP A 19 -34.33 3.13 1.11
CA ASP A 19 -32.88 3.33 0.96
C ASP A 19 -32.59 4.15 -0.30
N ILE A 20 -33.26 3.87 -1.42
CA ILE A 20 -33.10 4.65 -2.64
C ILE A 20 -33.47 6.13 -2.40
N TYR A 21 -34.60 6.39 -1.74
CA TYR A 21 -35.04 7.74 -1.40
C TYR A 21 -34.03 8.44 -0.49
N LYS A 22 -33.53 7.76 0.54
CA LYS A 22 -32.51 8.28 1.45
C LYS A 22 -31.23 8.67 0.70
N TRP A 23 -30.75 7.83 -0.21
CA TRP A 23 -29.54 8.12 -0.99
C TRP A 23 -29.74 9.26 -1.98
N LEU A 24 -30.92 9.34 -2.62
CA LEU A 24 -31.22 10.34 -3.65
C LEU A 24 -31.53 11.72 -3.05
N CYS A 25 -32.28 11.76 -1.95
CA CYS A 25 -32.86 12.98 -1.41
C CYS A 25 -32.17 13.48 -0.14
N GLU A 26 -31.77 12.59 0.78
CA GLU A 26 -31.11 13.00 2.02
C GLU A 26 -29.62 13.26 1.80
N GLY A 27 -29.02 12.60 0.79
CA GLY A 27 -27.63 12.74 0.42
C GLY A 27 -26.70 12.20 1.51
N THR A 28 -25.80 11.30 1.17
CA THR A 28 -24.70 10.96 2.08
C THR A 28 -23.91 12.24 2.37
N ALA A 29 -23.76 12.60 3.65
CA ALA A 29 -22.92 13.73 4.04
C ALA A 29 -21.57 13.61 3.31
N LEU A 30 -21.20 14.65 2.55
CA LEU A 30 -19.93 14.64 1.83
C LEU A 30 -18.83 14.49 2.89
N VAL A 31 -18.16 13.34 2.89
CA VAL A 31 -16.92 13.19 3.63
C VAL A 31 -15.99 14.26 3.08
N GLU A 32 -15.40 15.06 3.96
CA GLU A 32 -14.48 16.12 3.56
C GLU A 32 -13.48 15.59 2.54
N ASN A 33 -13.36 16.31 1.42
CA ASN A 33 -12.39 15.96 0.42
C ASN A 33 -11.01 15.90 1.09
N LYS A 34 -10.17 14.94 0.71
CA LYS A 34 -8.79 14.86 1.23
C LYS A 34 -8.01 16.18 1.05
N SER A 35 -8.45 17.03 0.12
CA SER A 35 -7.92 18.37 -0.13
C SER A 35 -8.31 19.43 0.93
N THR A 36 -9.42 19.25 1.65
CA THR A 36 -9.88 20.17 2.71
C THR A 36 -9.53 19.68 4.12
N GLN A 37 -9.11 18.41 4.26
CA GLN A 37 -8.61 17.90 5.54
C GLN A 37 -7.28 18.57 5.88
N VAL A 38 -7.21 19.16 7.08
CA VAL A 38 -5.96 19.70 7.63
C VAL A 38 -4.99 18.55 7.78
N VAL A 39 -3.95 18.53 6.95
CA VAL A 39 -2.88 17.52 7.04
C VAL A 39 -2.31 17.59 8.45
N PRO A 40 -2.42 16.53 9.28
CA PRO A 40 -1.81 16.52 10.59
C PRO A 40 -0.32 16.77 10.39
N LEU A 41 0.24 17.68 11.18
CA LEU A 41 1.66 18.02 11.14
C LEU A 41 2.43 16.71 11.29
N ALA A 42 3.03 16.24 10.19
CA ALA A 42 3.78 15.00 10.20
C ALA A 42 4.80 15.07 11.34
N PRO A 43 5.06 13.96 12.07
CA PRO A 43 6.09 13.94 13.08
C PRO A 43 7.36 14.56 12.50
N ILE A 44 8.00 15.47 13.23
CA ILE A 44 9.15 16.28 12.73
C ILE A 44 10.21 15.40 12.06
N ASN A 45 10.32 14.14 12.48
CA ASN A 45 11.31 13.19 12.00
C ASN A 45 10.81 12.17 10.97
N PHE A 46 9.52 12.15 10.59
CA PHE A 46 8.95 11.11 9.72
C PHE A 46 9.65 11.02 8.37
N LEU A 47 9.83 12.16 7.68
CA LEU A 47 10.49 12.17 6.37
C LEU A 47 11.95 11.72 6.45
N GLN A 48 12.65 12.12 7.52
CA GLN A 48 14.03 11.71 7.74
C GLN A 48 14.12 10.20 8.01
N GLU A 49 13.21 9.67 8.82
CA GLU A 49 13.15 8.24 9.13
C GLU A 49 12.75 7.41 7.91
N LEU A 50 11.80 7.90 7.10
CA LEU A 50 11.40 7.32 5.82
C LEU A 50 12.58 7.24 4.84
N ASP A 51 13.31 8.34 4.66
CA ASP A 51 14.48 8.39 3.79
C ASP A 51 15.58 7.44 4.27
N ARG A 52 15.84 7.41 5.58
CA ARG A 52 16.84 6.53 6.18
C ARG A 52 16.48 5.04 5.98
N VAL A 53 15.27 4.65 6.35
CA VAL A 53 14.80 3.25 6.24
C VAL A 53 14.81 2.78 4.79
N THR A 54 14.31 3.61 3.86
CA THR A 54 14.31 3.23 2.44
C THR A 54 15.72 3.12 1.86
N GLN A 55 16.67 3.93 2.34
CA GLN A 55 18.07 3.83 1.93
C GLN A 55 18.75 2.57 2.46
N GLU A 56 18.53 2.22 3.73
CA GLU A 56 19.04 0.97 4.32
C GLU A 56 18.52 -0.26 3.55
N VAL A 57 17.23 -0.27 3.18
CA VAL A 57 16.63 -1.33 2.35
C VAL A 57 17.27 -1.40 0.96
N VAL A 58 17.48 -0.27 0.27
CA VAL A 58 18.11 -0.25 -1.06
C VAL A 58 19.53 -0.81 -1.02
N SER A 59 20.31 -0.43 -0.01
CA SER A 59 21.67 -0.97 0.17
C SER A 59 21.65 -2.48 0.38
N ALA A 60 20.78 -2.97 1.26
CA ALA A 60 20.62 -4.41 1.50
C ALA A 60 20.18 -5.18 0.25
N VAL A 61 19.32 -4.59 -0.60
CA VAL A 61 18.93 -5.19 -1.89
C VAL A 61 20.12 -5.29 -2.84
N ILE A 62 20.94 -4.25 -2.97
CA ILE A 62 22.11 -4.26 -3.85
C ILE A 62 23.15 -5.28 -3.37
N GLU A 63 23.39 -5.34 -2.07
CA GLU A 63 24.29 -6.34 -1.47
C GLU A 63 23.76 -7.76 -1.67
N GLY A 64 22.47 -7.99 -1.41
CA GLY A 64 21.82 -9.27 -1.62
C GLY A 64 21.79 -9.71 -3.09
N GLN A 65 21.70 -8.77 -4.04
CA GLN A 65 21.77 -9.06 -5.47
C GLN A 65 23.14 -9.59 -5.90
N ARG A 66 24.22 -9.31 -5.16
CA ARG A 66 25.56 -9.85 -5.47
C ARG A 66 25.70 -11.32 -5.11
N SER A 67 25.03 -11.76 -4.05
CA SER A 67 25.11 -13.12 -3.52
C SER A 67 23.97 -14.03 -4.01
N THR A 68 22.87 -13.45 -4.48
CA THR A 68 21.63 -14.18 -4.78
C THR A 68 21.38 -14.26 -6.29
N PRO A 69 21.21 -15.47 -6.86
CA PRO A 69 20.84 -15.63 -8.26
C PRO A 69 19.40 -15.17 -8.53
N VAL A 70 19.13 -14.79 -9.78
CA VAL A 70 17.78 -14.40 -10.24
C VAL A 70 16.79 -15.55 -9.97
N GLY A 71 15.58 -15.20 -9.54
CA GLY A 71 14.52 -16.16 -9.18
C GLY A 71 14.48 -16.55 -7.70
N HIS A 72 15.44 -16.09 -6.90
CA HIS A 72 15.46 -16.29 -5.44
C HIS A 72 15.01 -15.03 -4.67
N PHE A 73 14.85 -15.19 -3.36
CA PHE A 73 14.39 -14.15 -2.45
C PHE A 73 15.55 -13.57 -1.65
N ILE A 74 15.67 -12.24 -1.60
CA ILE A 74 16.57 -11.55 -0.67
C ILE A 74 15.79 -11.28 0.61
N VAL A 75 16.27 -11.81 1.73
CA VAL A 75 15.71 -11.51 3.06
C VAL A 75 16.34 -10.23 3.57
N ILE A 76 15.53 -9.21 3.85
CA ILE A 76 15.99 -7.94 4.37
C ILE A 76 15.80 -7.93 5.88
N THR A 77 16.89 -8.07 6.62
CA THR A 77 16.91 -8.20 8.09
C THR A 77 16.97 -6.86 8.83
N CYS A 78 17.12 -5.73 8.11
CA CYS A 78 17.44 -4.42 8.67
C CYS A 78 16.41 -3.88 9.67
N HIS A 79 15.12 -4.25 9.52
CA HIS A 79 14.03 -3.64 10.30
C HIS A 79 13.01 -4.61 10.89
N GLN A 80 13.09 -5.91 10.58
CA GLN A 80 12.41 -6.99 11.32
C GLN A 80 12.82 -8.37 10.77
N PRO A 81 12.78 -9.45 11.59
CA PRO A 81 13.31 -10.76 11.20
C PRO A 81 12.36 -11.64 10.36
N SER A 82 11.06 -11.34 10.24
CA SER A 82 10.09 -12.42 9.97
C SER A 82 9.44 -12.51 8.58
N GLU A 83 9.43 -11.50 7.70
CA GLU A 83 8.70 -11.69 6.42
C GLU A 83 9.06 -10.77 5.25
N ASN A 84 10.16 -10.03 5.38
CA ASN A 84 10.57 -9.02 4.41
C ASN A 84 11.41 -9.62 3.28
N LYS A 85 10.75 -10.32 2.36
CA LYS A 85 11.36 -10.97 1.20
C LYS A 85 11.21 -10.11 -0.06
N VAL A 86 12.33 -9.71 -0.65
CA VAL A 86 12.35 -9.09 -1.99
C VAL A 86 12.60 -10.16 -3.04
N VAL A 87 11.68 -10.29 -4.00
CA VAL A 87 11.80 -11.24 -5.11
C VAL A 87 12.72 -10.66 -6.18
N VAL A 88 13.84 -11.33 -6.44
CA VAL A 88 14.77 -10.90 -7.49
C VAL A 88 14.32 -11.47 -8.84
N LYS A 89 13.35 -10.82 -9.48
CA LYS A 89 12.93 -11.18 -10.86
C LYS A 89 13.95 -10.76 -11.92
N LYS A 90 14.65 -9.64 -11.66
CA LYS A 90 15.74 -9.10 -12.49
C LYS A 90 16.73 -8.35 -11.60
N TYR A 91 18.00 -8.30 -12.02
CA TYR A 91 18.97 -7.41 -11.41
C TYR A 91 18.58 -5.97 -11.70
N ARG A 92 18.55 -5.15 -10.64
CA ARG A 92 18.15 -3.74 -10.71
C ARG A 92 19.39 -2.89 -10.54
N THR A 93 19.50 -1.84 -11.34
CA THR A 93 20.57 -0.87 -11.13
C THR A 93 20.23 0.05 -9.95
N LEU A 94 21.26 0.66 -9.35
CA LEU A 94 21.07 1.67 -8.30
C LEU A 94 20.18 2.83 -8.77
N ALA A 95 20.26 3.20 -10.05
CA ALA A 95 19.44 4.25 -10.64
C ALA A 95 17.95 3.89 -10.63
N GLU A 96 17.60 2.64 -10.98
CA GLU A 96 16.22 2.15 -10.93
C GLU A 96 15.67 2.14 -9.50
N LEU A 97 16.43 1.62 -8.55
CA LEU A 97 16.04 1.59 -7.13
C LEU A 97 15.87 3.01 -6.57
N THR A 98 16.72 3.94 -6.98
CA THR A 98 16.62 5.37 -6.59
C THR A 98 15.34 6.01 -7.16
N ARG A 99 14.96 5.69 -8.40
CA ARG A 99 13.73 6.18 -9.01
C ARG A 99 12.49 5.65 -8.28
N VAL A 100 12.46 4.36 -8.00
CA VAL A 100 11.36 3.71 -7.26
C VAL A 100 11.27 4.27 -5.83
N ARG A 101 12.42 4.52 -5.18
CA ARG A 101 12.49 5.18 -3.87
C ARG A 101 11.85 6.56 -3.88
N ARG A 102 12.19 7.41 -4.86
CA ARG A 102 11.58 8.75 -5.00
C ARG A 102 10.07 8.70 -5.18
N GLN A 103 9.56 7.74 -5.96
CA GLN A 103 8.12 7.53 -6.13
C GLN A 103 7.45 7.14 -4.81
N PHE A 104 8.04 6.20 -4.08
CA PHE A 104 7.52 5.77 -2.78
C PHE A 104 7.51 6.90 -1.74
N ILE A 105 8.58 7.71 -1.67
CA ILE A 105 8.64 8.87 -0.76
C ILE A 105 7.54 9.87 -1.10
N ASN A 106 7.34 10.18 -2.38
CA ASN A 106 6.29 11.11 -2.79
C ASN A 106 4.89 10.59 -2.47
N MET A 107 4.64 9.29 -2.61
CA MET A 107 3.38 8.65 -2.24
C MET A 107 3.15 8.67 -0.71
N SER A 108 4.22 8.45 0.06
CA SER A 108 4.16 8.38 1.53
C SER A 108 3.95 9.74 2.20
N LYS A 109 4.27 10.85 1.51
CA LYS A 109 3.97 12.21 1.99
C LYS A 109 2.47 12.44 2.23
N SER A 110 1.60 11.79 1.45
CA SER A 110 0.15 11.92 1.58
C SER A 110 -0.46 11.00 2.63
N ASN A 111 0.32 10.04 3.17
CA ASN A 111 -0.13 9.08 4.18
C ASN A 111 0.98 8.89 5.22
N PRO A 112 1.04 9.74 6.27
CA PRO A 112 2.03 9.59 7.34
C PRO A 112 1.95 8.20 7.98
N ILE A 113 3.10 7.53 8.15
CA ILE A 113 3.19 6.20 8.75
C ILE A 113 4.11 6.29 9.97
N ASP A 114 3.58 6.07 11.17
CA ASP A 114 4.33 6.32 12.40
C ASP A 114 5.32 5.22 12.81
N SER A 115 5.49 4.15 12.02
CA SER A 115 6.33 3.00 12.40
C SER A 115 7.35 2.60 11.34
N LYS A 116 8.63 2.61 11.73
CA LYS A 116 9.79 2.22 10.90
C LYS A 116 9.65 0.83 10.27
N SER A 117 9.16 -0.13 11.06
CA SER A 117 8.90 -1.49 10.59
C SER A 117 7.85 -1.55 9.48
N LYS A 118 6.77 -0.77 9.60
CA LYS A 118 5.75 -0.67 8.54
C LYS A 118 6.30 0.02 7.30
N ILE A 119 7.12 1.06 7.45
CA ILE A 119 7.77 1.75 6.32
C ILE A 119 8.62 0.74 5.52
N ALA A 120 9.47 -0.04 6.19
CA ALA A 120 10.31 -1.04 5.54
C ALA A 120 9.47 -2.10 4.82
N SER A 121 8.44 -2.63 5.48
CA SER A 121 7.57 -3.67 4.93
C SER A 121 6.78 -3.17 3.71
N LEU A 122 6.24 -1.95 3.78
CA LEU A 122 5.52 -1.32 2.67
C LEU A 122 6.44 -1.02 1.48
N PHE A 123 7.66 -0.56 1.73
CA PHE A 123 8.63 -0.31 0.67
C PHE A 123 9.06 -1.61 -0.01
N ILE A 124 9.24 -2.70 0.75
CA ILE A 124 9.55 -4.03 0.20
C ILE A 124 8.40 -4.57 -0.66
N ASN A 125 7.15 -4.43 -0.19
CA ASN A 125 5.98 -4.76 -0.99
C ASN A 125 5.91 -3.92 -2.26
N TYR A 126 6.20 -2.62 -2.16
CA TYR A 126 6.26 -1.73 -3.32
C TYR A 126 7.37 -2.14 -4.31
N LEU A 127 8.54 -2.56 -3.82
CA LEU A 127 9.62 -3.09 -4.67
C LEU A 127 9.19 -4.36 -5.40
N ASN A 128 8.46 -5.26 -4.74
CA ASN A 128 7.93 -6.50 -5.32
C ASN A 128 6.83 -6.24 -6.37
N SER A 129 5.97 -5.24 -6.14
CA SER A 129 4.93 -4.85 -7.11
C SER A 129 5.50 -4.11 -8.32
N ASN A 130 6.58 -3.35 -8.13
CA ASN A 130 7.30 -2.70 -9.23
C ASN A 130 8.37 -3.62 -9.86
N ALA A 131 8.49 -4.89 -9.43
CA ALA A 131 9.52 -5.84 -9.88
C ALA A 131 9.29 -6.33 -11.31
#